data_AF-A0AA43XHM4-F1
#
_entry.id   AF-A0AA43XHM4-F1
#
_cell.length_a   1.000
_cell.length_b   1.000
_cell.length_c   1.000
_cell.angle_alpha   90.00
_cell.angle_beta   90.00
_cell.angle_gamma   90.00
#
_symmetry.space_group_name_H-M   'P 1'
#
loop_
_entity.id
_entity.type
_entity.pdbx_description
1 polymer ?
#
loop_
_entity_poly.entity_id
_entity_poly.type
_entity_poly.pdbx_seq_one_letter_code
_entity_poly.pdbx_strand_id
1 'polypeptide(L)'
;MDRTEILKKQNRVVVQLLWIAGFLAFLNNLLSVRDPIAGTLIIGVIGGLALIMSYLVYTNKMLHSVKYLGIAGIFITVFVFIEFTPGLLSYLTIYIALFILGIYQEQEVITIAGVLSIMVSSYAFFMHKEMIFHERYFDLLSLVSINFFILLACVLLIIQSQFGLRLQRDMKREHETPKK
;
A
#
# COMPACT_ATOMS: atom_id res chain seq x y z
N MET A 1 -13.92 8.46 -20.74
CA MET A 1 -13.27 9.01 -19.53
C MET A 1 -11.85 9.38 -19.88
N ASP A 2 -11.50 10.62 -19.58
CA ASP A 2 -10.15 11.14 -19.77
C ASP A 2 -9.19 10.49 -18.75
N ARG A 3 -7.92 10.24 -19.12
CA ARG A 3 -6.93 9.59 -18.22
C ARG A 3 -6.77 10.35 -16.90
N THR A 4 -6.93 11.66 -16.95
CA THR A 4 -6.88 12.56 -15.79
C THR A 4 -8.01 12.30 -14.79
N GLU A 5 -9.22 11.98 -15.26
CA GLU A 5 -10.37 11.64 -14.41
C GLU A 5 -10.21 10.30 -13.71
N ILE A 6 -9.63 9.32 -14.41
CA ILE A 6 -9.34 8.00 -13.85
C ILE A 6 -8.32 8.14 -12.71
N LEU A 7 -7.23 8.88 -12.94
CA LEU A 7 -6.21 9.16 -11.93
C LEU A 7 -6.78 9.90 -10.71
N LYS A 8 -7.64 10.89 -10.92
CA LYS A 8 -8.34 11.59 -9.82
C LYS A 8 -9.16 10.62 -8.98
N LYS A 9 -9.90 9.71 -9.62
CA LYS A 9 -10.72 8.70 -8.94
C LYS A 9 -9.85 7.73 -8.15
N GLN A 10 -8.75 7.25 -8.73
CA GLN A 10 -7.78 6.37 -8.06
C GLN A 10 -7.16 7.06 -6.85
N ASN A 11 -6.66 8.29 -7.00
CA ASN A 11 -6.09 9.08 -5.91
C ASN A 11 -7.09 9.25 -4.75
N ARG A 12 -8.36 9.56 -5.07
CA ARG A 12 -9.43 9.67 -4.06
C ARG A 12 -9.64 8.36 -3.30
N VAL A 13 -9.67 7.23 -4.00
CA VAL A 13 -9.83 5.90 -3.36
C VAL A 13 -8.65 5.57 -2.46
N VAL A 14 -7.42 5.85 -2.90
CA VAL A 14 -6.21 5.63 -2.10
C VAL A 14 -6.24 6.46 -0.81
N VAL A 15 -6.65 7.72 -0.89
CA VAL A 15 -6.81 8.58 0.29
C VAL A 15 -7.91 8.06 1.23
N GLN A 16 -9.03 7.59 0.69
CA GLN A 16 -10.09 6.99 1.51
C GLN A 16 -9.59 5.73 2.24
N LEU A 17 -8.83 4.87 1.56
CA LEU A 17 -8.25 3.67 2.17
C LEU A 17 -7.23 4.01 3.26
N LEU A 18 -6.45 5.08 3.07
CA LEU A 18 -5.54 5.59 4.10
C LEU A 18 -6.29 6.09 5.33
N TRP A 19 -7.41 6.79 5.16
CA TRP A 19 -8.25 7.20 6.28
C TRP A 19 -8.87 6.02 7.01
N ILE A 20 -9.35 5.01 6.27
CA ILE A 20 -9.88 3.77 6.88
C ILE A 20 -8.78 3.06 7.66
N ALA A 21 -7.57 2.93 7.07
CA ALA A 21 -6.43 2.32 7.74
C ALA A 21 -6.01 3.10 9.00
N GLY A 22 -5.95 4.44 8.92
CA GLY A 22 -5.65 5.30 10.07
C GLY A 22 -6.71 5.22 11.15
N PHE A 23 -7.99 5.13 10.79
CA PHE A 23 -9.09 4.93 11.74
C PHE A 23 -9.02 3.56 12.43
N LEU A 24 -8.73 2.49 11.68
CA LEU A 24 -8.47 1.17 12.26
C LEU A 24 -7.25 1.18 13.20
N ALA A 25 -6.19 1.89 12.82
CA ALA A 25 -5.00 2.06 13.64
C ALA A 25 -5.33 2.72 14.98
N PHE A 26 -6.13 3.80 14.92
CA PHE A 26 -6.60 4.53 16.09
C PHE A 26 -7.43 3.63 17.02
N LEU A 27 -8.40 2.88 16.47
CA LEU A 27 -9.19 1.93 17.25
C LEU A 27 -8.34 0.85 17.90
N ASN A 28 -7.37 0.29 17.16
CA ASN A 28 -6.45 -0.71 17.69
C ASN A 28 -5.60 -0.15 18.84
N ASN A 29 -5.14 1.10 18.73
CA ASN A 29 -4.38 1.75 19.80
C ASN A 29 -5.23 1.97 21.06
N LEU A 30 -6.48 2.43 20.90
CA LEU A 30 -7.42 2.63 22.01
C LEU A 30 -7.68 1.33 22.77
N LEU A 31 -7.76 0.20 22.06
CA LEU A 31 -8.02 -1.12 22.64
C LEU A 31 -6.77 -1.78 23.24
N SER A 32 -5.58 -1.53 22.68
CA SER A 32 -4.36 -2.28 23.05
C SER A 32 -3.63 -1.75 24.28
N VAL A 33 -3.92 -0.54 24.78
CA VAL A 33 -3.28 0.11 25.96
C VAL A 33 -1.78 -0.24 26.06
N ARG A 34 -1.07 -0.16 24.93
CA ARG A 34 0.37 -0.41 24.83
C ARG A 34 1.00 0.87 24.31
N ASP A 35 1.65 1.57 25.23
CA ASP A 35 2.37 2.82 25.07
C ASP A 35 1.63 4.00 24.41
N PRO A 36 1.13 4.97 25.21
CA PRO A 36 0.46 6.16 24.66
C PRO A 36 1.37 7.02 23.77
N ILE A 37 2.69 6.93 23.95
CA ILE A 37 3.68 7.65 23.14
C ILE A 37 3.75 7.09 21.72
N ALA A 38 3.82 5.76 21.59
CA ALA A 38 3.81 5.06 20.31
C ALA A 38 2.49 5.32 19.56
N GLY A 39 1.36 5.25 20.27
CA GLY A 39 0.05 5.57 19.70
C GLY A 39 -0.06 6.97 19.13
N THR A 40 0.41 7.97 19.89
CA THR A 40 0.37 9.38 19.48
C THR A 40 1.25 9.62 18.24
N LEU A 41 2.43 8.98 18.17
CA LEU A 41 3.31 9.06 17.00
C LEU A 41 2.70 8.41 15.76
N ILE A 42 2.12 7.21 15.90
CA ILE A 42 1.43 6.51 14.80
C ILE A 42 0.28 7.37 14.27
N ILE A 43 -0.58 7.89 15.15
CA ILE A 43 -1.72 8.73 14.77
C ILE A 43 -1.24 10.05 14.14
N GLY A 44 -0.20 10.68 14.69
CA GLY A 44 0.35 11.94 14.19
C GLY A 44 0.95 11.80 12.79
N VAL A 45 1.76 10.76 12.56
CA VAL A 45 2.40 10.53 11.25
C VAL A 45 1.36 10.10 10.21
N ILE A 46 0.49 9.15 10.52
CA ILE A 46 -0.53 8.66 9.59
C ILE A 46 -1.56 9.75 9.31
N GLY A 47 -2.05 10.43 10.35
CA GLY A 47 -3.01 11.52 10.23
C GLY A 47 -2.44 12.71 9.48
N GLY A 48 -1.18 13.08 9.74
CA GLY A 48 -0.48 14.13 9.02
C GLY A 48 -0.31 13.82 7.53
N LEU A 49 0.14 12.61 7.21
CA LEU A 49 0.28 12.15 5.81
C LEU A 49 -1.07 12.07 5.09
N ALA A 50 -2.11 11.55 5.76
CA ALA A 50 -3.46 11.47 5.22
C ALA A 50 -4.04 12.87 4.95
N LEU A 51 -3.80 13.85 5.85
CA LEU A 51 -4.22 15.25 5.65
C LEU A 51 -3.49 15.91 4.48
N ILE A 52 -2.17 15.74 4.37
CA ILE A 52 -1.36 16.29 3.27
C ILE A 52 -1.85 15.71 1.93
N MET A 53 -2.06 14.40 1.87
CA MET A 53 -2.58 13.75 0.66
C MET A 53 -4.02 14.16 0.34
N SER A 54 -4.88 14.28 1.34
CA SER A 54 -6.27 14.75 1.15
C SER A 54 -6.29 16.17 0.57
N TYR A 55 -5.42 17.05 1.08
CA TYR A 55 -5.28 18.42 0.59
C TYR A 55 -4.79 18.47 -0.87
N LEU A 56 -3.77 17.67 -1.20
CA LEU A 56 -3.23 17.57 -2.57
C LEU A 56 -4.24 17.00 -3.56
N VAL A 57 -5.02 15.99 -3.16
CA VAL A 57 -6.10 15.42 -3.99
C VAL A 57 -7.23 16.43 -4.19
N TYR A 58 -7.60 17.17 -3.15
CA TYR A 58 -8.69 18.16 -3.24
C TYR A 58 -8.30 19.38 -4.10
N THR A 59 -7.04 19.81 -4.02
CA THR A 59 -6.54 20.95 -4.80
C THR A 59 -6.26 20.62 -6.27
N ASN A 60 -6.35 19.35 -6.68
CA ASN A 60 -6.09 18.86 -8.05
C ASN A 60 -4.74 19.31 -8.65
N LYS A 61 -3.80 19.81 -7.84
CA LYS A 61 -2.47 20.22 -8.29
C LYS A 61 -1.59 18.97 -8.41
N MET A 62 -0.86 18.86 -9.53
CA MET A 62 0.17 17.84 -9.77
C MET A 62 -0.31 16.38 -9.60
N LEU A 63 -1.35 15.99 -10.32
CA LEU A 63 -1.97 14.64 -10.29
C LEU A 63 -0.97 13.48 -10.43
N HIS A 64 0.09 13.64 -11.23
CA HIS A 64 1.14 12.62 -11.38
C HIS A 64 2.09 12.55 -10.17
N SER A 65 2.38 13.68 -9.51
CA SER A 65 3.25 13.69 -8.33
C SER A 65 2.56 13.11 -7.10
N VAL A 66 1.22 13.25 -7.00
CA VAL A 66 0.42 12.68 -5.92
C VAL A 66 0.56 11.15 -5.84
N LYS A 67 0.70 10.48 -6.99
CA LYS A 67 0.91 9.03 -7.07
C LYS A 67 2.18 8.59 -6.31
N TYR A 68 3.31 9.23 -6.60
CA TYR A 68 4.60 8.91 -5.95
C TYR A 68 4.63 9.35 -4.48
N LEU A 69 3.98 10.47 -4.15
CA LEU A 69 3.80 10.90 -2.77
C LEU A 69 2.92 9.91 -1.99
N GLY A 70 1.92 9.31 -2.63
CA GLY A 70 1.10 8.23 -2.08
C GLY A 70 1.90 6.96 -1.79
N ILE A 71 2.79 6.56 -2.70
CA ILE A 71 3.72 5.44 -2.46
C ILE A 71 4.57 5.74 -1.21
N ALA A 72 5.21 6.90 -1.15
CA ALA A 72 6.04 7.28 -0.02
C ALA A 72 5.25 7.32 1.29
N GLY A 73 4.07 7.95 1.30
CA GLY A 73 3.23 8.06 2.50
C GLY A 73 2.73 6.72 3.02
N ILE A 74 2.33 5.81 2.12
CA ILE A 74 1.92 4.45 2.50
C ILE A 74 3.10 3.68 3.09
N PHE A 75 4.28 3.71 2.48
CA PHE A 75 5.43 2.97 3.00
C PHE A 75 6.02 3.56 4.27
N ILE A 76 5.98 4.88 4.46
CA ILE A 76 6.30 5.52 5.75
C ILE A 76 5.34 5.01 6.83
N THR A 77 4.04 4.92 6.50
CA THR A 77 3.04 4.38 7.43
C THR A 77 3.37 2.94 7.81
N VAL A 78 3.61 2.07 6.83
CA VAL A 78 3.99 0.66 7.06
C VAL A 78 5.25 0.55 7.92
N PHE A 79 6.26 1.37 7.64
CA PHE A 79 7.50 1.38 8.42
C PHE A 79 7.25 1.75 9.88
N VAL A 80 6.48 2.80 10.14
CA VAL A 80 6.08 3.22 11.49
C VAL A 80 5.31 2.11 12.21
N PHE A 81 4.41 1.41 11.52
CA PHE A 81 3.68 0.28 12.12
C PHE A 81 4.61 -0.85 12.57
N ILE A 82 5.59 -1.20 11.74
CA ILE A 82 6.54 -2.27 12.04
C ILE A 82 7.47 -1.86 13.20
N GLU A 83 7.91 -0.62 13.22
CA GLU A 83 8.85 -0.13 14.24
C GLU A 83 8.21 0.01 15.63
N PHE A 84 7.02 0.60 15.70
CA PHE A 84 6.38 0.93 16.98
C PHE A 84 5.43 -0.14 17.49
N THR A 85 4.92 -0.99 16.61
CA THR A 85 4.02 -2.10 16.95
C THR A 85 4.45 -3.38 16.24
N PRO A 86 5.67 -3.88 16.49
CA PRO A 86 6.17 -5.08 15.82
C PRO A 86 5.27 -6.28 16.16
N GLY A 87 4.77 -6.92 15.11
CA GLY A 87 3.91 -8.09 15.20
C GLY A 87 3.43 -8.55 13.83
N LEU A 88 2.85 -9.74 13.77
CA LEU A 88 2.39 -10.35 12.52
C LEU A 88 1.37 -9.46 11.79
N LEU A 89 0.45 -8.82 12.51
CA LEU A 89 -0.54 -7.92 11.91
C LEU A 89 0.10 -6.71 11.24
N SER A 90 1.08 -6.09 11.91
CA SER A 90 1.86 -4.98 11.35
C SER A 90 2.68 -5.42 10.14
N TYR A 91 3.20 -6.64 10.16
CA TYR A 91 3.89 -7.21 8.99
C TYR A 91 2.95 -7.40 7.79
N LEU A 92 1.70 -7.85 8.02
CA LEU A 92 0.69 -7.98 6.97
C LEU A 92 0.34 -6.64 6.29
N THR A 93 0.60 -5.51 6.94
CA THR A 93 0.37 -4.18 6.33
C THR A 93 1.24 -3.94 5.08
N ILE A 94 2.39 -4.63 4.94
CA ILE A 94 3.19 -4.61 3.71
C ILE A 94 2.38 -5.09 2.50
N TYR A 95 1.61 -6.17 2.68
CA TYR A 95 0.75 -6.70 1.62
C TYR A 95 -0.46 -5.79 1.36
N ILE A 96 -1.06 -5.25 2.42
CA ILE A 96 -2.16 -4.29 2.29
C ILE A 96 -1.70 -3.06 1.51
N ALA A 97 -0.50 -2.54 1.79
CA ALA A 97 0.11 -1.44 1.04
C ALA A 97 0.26 -1.76 -0.45
N LEU A 98 0.73 -2.96 -0.80
CA LEU A 98 0.80 -3.42 -2.18
C LEU A 98 -0.57 -3.45 -2.86
N PHE A 99 -1.61 -3.95 -2.17
CA PHE A 99 -2.97 -3.97 -2.70
C PHE A 99 -3.53 -2.56 -2.92
N ILE A 100 -3.32 -1.64 -1.97
CA ILE A 100 -3.75 -0.24 -2.09
C ILE A 100 -3.07 0.41 -3.29
N LEU A 101 -1.76 0.24 -3.44
CA LEU A 101 -1.01 0.79 -4.56
C LEU A 101 -1.31 0.08 -5.89
N GLY A 102 -1.75 -1.18 -5.85
CA GLY A 102 -2.26 -1.92 -7.00
C GLY A 102 -3.50 -1.30 -7.64
N ILE A 103 -4.25 -0.45 -6.94
CA ILE A 103 -5.43 0.27 -7.47
C ILE A 103 -5.07 1.21 -8.62
N TYR A 104 -3.83 1.71 -8.64
CA TYR A 104 -3.34 2.50 -9.77
C TYR A 104 -3.31 1.68 -11.07
N GLN A 105 -3.20 0.34 -10.97
CA GLN A 105 -3.08 -0.58 -12.11
C GLN A 105 -1.96 -0.19 -13.08
N GLU A 106 -0.94 0.49 -12.59
CA GLU A 106 0.24 0.90 -13.36
C GLU A 106 1.44 0.04 -12.96
N GLN A 107 2.11 -0.54 -13.94
CA GLN A 107 3.24 -1.44 -13.70
C GLN A 107 4.40 -0.75 -12.97
N GLU A 108 4.65 0.53 -13.28
CA GLU A 108 5.67 1.33 -12.60
C GLU A 108 5.39 1.46 -11.10
N VAL A 109 4.14 1.74 -10.73
CA VAL A 109 3.71 1.87 -9.33
C VAL A 109 3.86 0.55 -8.59
N ILE A 110 3.40 -0.54 -9.18
CA ILE A 110 3.45 -1.87 -8.58
C ILE A 110 4.91 -2.31 -8.40
N THR A 111 5.78 -2.02 -9.36
CA THR A 111 7.21 -2.37 -9.29
C THR A 111 7.92 -1.60 -8.19
N ILE A 112 7.71 -0.28 -8.10
CA ILE A 112 8.29 0.55 -7.03
C ILE A 112 7.79 0.07 -5.66
N ALA A 113 6.49 -0.19 -5.55
CA ALA A 113 5.89 -0.70 -4.32
C ALA A 113 6.48 -2.07 -3.95
N GLY A 114 6.65 -2.98 -4.91
CA GLY A 114 7.27 -4.29 -4.70
C GLY A 114 8.69 -4.20 -4.15
N VAL A 115 9.51 -3.32 -4.73
CA VAL A 115 10.88 -3.08 -4.23
C VAL A 115 10.85 -2.56 -2.79
N LEU A 116 10.02 -1.56 -2.50
CA LEU A 116 9.87 -1.02 -1.14
C LEU A 116 9.36 -2.07 -0.15
N SER A 117 8.42 -2.93 -0.56
CA SER A 117 7.93 -4.05 0.25
C SER A 117 9.04 -5.03 0.61
N ILE A 118 9.92 -5.37 -0.33
CA ILE A 118 11.06 -6.25 -0.06
C ILE A 118 12.06 -5.57 0.89
N MET A 119 12.32 -4.27 0.71
CA MET A 119 13.20 -3.52 1.61
C MET A 119 12.66 -3.48 3.04
N VAL A 120 11.37 -3.15 3.20
CA VAL A 120 10.73 -3.08 4.51
C VAL A 120 10.57 -4.47 5.15
N SER A 121 10.26 -5.49 4.35
CA SER A 121 10.22 -6.90 4.80
C SER A 121 11.58 -7.35 5.33
N SER A 122 12.66 -7.03 4.61
CA SER A 122 14.01 -7.36 5.04
C SER A 122 14.39 -6.61 6.31
N TYR A 123 14.05 -5.33 6.42
CA TYR A 123 14.22 -4.55 7.65
C TYR A 123 13.49 -5.20 8.84
N ALA A 124 12.21 -5.57 8.66
CA ALA A 124 11.40 -6.22 9.69
C ALA A 124 12.01 -7.54 10.16
N PHE A 125 12.59 -8.31 9.24
CA PHE A 125 13.28 -9.56 9.57
C PHE A 125 14.57 -9.34 10.37
N PHE A 126 15.39 -8.36 10.01
CA PHE A 126 16.65 -8.16 10.75
C PHE A 126 16.45 -7.52 12.13
N MET A 127 15.53 -6.56 12.25
CA MET A 127 15.34 -5.81 13.50
C MET A 127 14.30 -6.43 14.43
N HIS A 128 13.24 -7.02 13.88
CA HIS A 128 12.04 -7.39 14.65
C HIS A 128 11.64 -8.87 14.48
N LYS A 129 12.54 -9.74 13.99
CA LYS A 129 12.21 -11.16 13.75
C LYS A 129 11.64 -11.88 14.96
N GLU A 130 12.14 -11.58 16.16
CA GLU A 130 11.73 -12.24 17.39
C GLU A 130 10.29 -11.91 17.80
N MET A 131 9.80 -10.73 17.41
CA MET A 131 8.46 -10.26 17.72
C MET A 131 7.45 -10.60 16.63
N ILE A 132 7.91 -10.76 15.38
CA ILE A 132 7.05 -10.95 14.20
C ILE A 132 6.96 -12.42 13.80
N PHE A 133 8.08 -13.14 13.82
CA PHE A 133 8.20 -14.50 13.32
C PHE A 133 8.42 -15.49 14.46
N HIS A 134 7.97 -16.72 14.25
CA HIS A 134 8.27 -17.80 15.18
C HIS A 134 9.75 -18.22 15.05
N GLU A 135 10.37 -18.70 16.11
CA GLU A 135 11.81 -19.02 16.18
C GLU A 135 12.28 -19.97 15.05
N ARG A 136 11.40 -20.89 14.63
CA ARG A 136 11.63 -21.80 13.51
C ARG A 136 11.94 -21.10 12.18
N TYR A 137 11.54 -19.84 12.03
CA TYR A 137 11.69 -19.06 10.80
C TYR A 137 12.80 -18.01 10.87
N PHE A 138 13.72 -18.09 11.83
CA PHE A 138 14.84 -17.13 11.94
C PHE A 138 15.97 -17.38 10.92
N ASP A 139 15.81 -18.37 10.05
CA ASP A 139 16.79 -18.71 9.03
C ASP A 139 16.64 -17.83 7.77
N LEU A 140 17.76 -17.61 7.06
CA LEU A 140 17.82 -16.84 5.82
C LEU A 140 16.92 -17.43 4.74
N LEU A 141 16.74 -18.75 4.73
CA LEU A 141 15.85 -19.43 3.78
C LEU A 141 14.38 -19.02 3.98
N SER A 142 14.00 -18.72 5.23
CA SER A 142 12.66 -18.20 5.55
C SER A 142 12.49 -16.76 5.06
N LEU A 143 13.50 -15.90 5.21
CA LEU A 143 13.48 -14.55 4.65
C LEU A 143 13.29 -14.56 3.12
N VAL A 144 14.05 -15.42 2.42
CA VAL A 144 13.91 -15.58 0.97
C VAL A 144 12.50 -16.04 0.60
N SER A 145 11.96 -17.03 1.32
CA SER A 145 10.60 -17.54 1.09
C SER A 145 9.54 -16.46 1.29
N ILE A 146 9.66 -15.65 2.34
CA ILE A 146 8.72 -14.56 2.63
C ILE A 146 8.80 -13.47 1.54
N ASN A 147 9.99 -13.07 1.12
CA ASN A 147 10.15 -12.12 0.02
C ASN A 147 9.65 -12.68 -1.32
N PHE A 148 9.72 -14.00 -1.51
CA PHE A 148 9.14 -14.64 -2.69
C PHE A 148 7.61 -14.50 -2.72
N PHE A 149 6.92 -14.55 -1.58
CA PHE A 149 5.49 -14.26 -1.52
C PHE A 149 5.16 -12.80 -1.89
N ILE A 150 5.99 -11.84 -1.48
CA ILE A 150 5.87 -10.44 -1.90
C ILE A 150 6.03 -10.31 -3.42
N LEU A 151 7.02 -10.99 -3.99
CA LEU A 151 7.26 -11.00 -5.43
C LEU A 151 6.09 -11.64 -6.18
N LEU A 152 5.56 -12.76 -5.68
CA LEU A 152 4.39 -13.42 -6.25
C LEU A 152 3.15 -12.51 -6.21
N ALA A 153 2.93 -11.80 -5.10
CA ALA A 153 1.85 -10.80 -5.01
C ALA A 153 2.02 -9.68 -6.05
N CYS A 154 3.25 -9.18 -6.25
CA CYS A 154 3.53 -8.17 -7.28
C CYS A 154 3.23 -8.69 -8.69
N VAL A 155 3.64 -9.91 -9.02
CA VAL A 155 3.36 -10.54 -10.32
C VAL A 155 1.86 -10.69 -10.54
N LEU A 156 1.12 -11.13 -9.53
CA LEU A 156 -0.35 -11.24 -9.61
C LEU A 156 -1.01 -9.87 -9.86
N LEU A 157 -0.57 -8.82 -9.17
CA LEU A 157 -1.09 -7.46 -9.38
C LEU A 157 -0.77 -6.94 -10.80
N ILE A 158 0.41 -7.25 -11.34
CA ILE A 158 0.77 -6.89 -12.72
C ILE A 158 -0.14 -7.62 -13.72
N ILE A 159 -0.37 -8.92 -13.54
CA ILE A 159 -1.29 -9.70 -14.39
C ILE A 159 -2.70 -9.12 -14.30
N GLN A 160 -3.18 -8.81 -13.10
CA GLN A 160 -4.50 -8.21 -12.87
C GLN A 160 -4.64 -6.85 -13.57
N SER A 161 -3.61 -6.00 -13.48
CA SER A 161 -3.55 -4.72 -14.20
C SER A 161 -3.65 -4.93 -15.71
N GLN A 162 -2.88 -5.86 -16.28
CA GLN A 162 -2.92 -6.15 -17.71
C GLN A 162 -4.29 -6.67 -18.15
N PHE A 163 -4.90 -7.57 -17.37
CA PHE A 163 -6.23 -8.11 -17.63
C PHE A 163 -7.29 -7.01 -17.60
N GLY A 164 -7.26 -6.13 -16.60
CA GLY A 164 -8.16 -4.98 -16.51
C GLY A 164 -8.04 -4.03 -17.71
N LEU A 165 -6.81 -3.77 -18.18
CA LEU A 165 -6.57 -2.94 -19.36
C LEU A 165 -7.07 -3.60 -20.66
N ARG A 166 -6.98 -4.93 -20.78
CA ARG A 166 -7.51 -5.67 -21.94
C ARG A 166 -9.03 -5.57 -22.00
N LEU A 167 -9.72 -5.86 -20.89
CA LEU A 167 -11.19 -5.76 -20.81
C LEU A 167 -11.70 -4.36 -21.19
N GLN A 168 -11.04 -3.30 -20.69
CA GLN A 168 -11.41 -1.93 -21.04
C GLN A 168 -11.24 -1.62 -22.53
N ARG A 169 -10.26 -2.24 -23.20
CA ARG A 169 -10.06 -2.07 -24.66
C ARG A 169 -11.13 -2.82 -25.44
N ASP A 170 -11.48 -4.02 -25.01
CA ASP A 170 -12.48 -4.85 -25.70
C ASP A 170 -13.88 -4.22 -25.63
N MET A 171 -14.28 -3.67 -24.46
CA MET A 171 -15.54 -2.94 -24.32
C MET A 171 -15.62 -1.68 -25.20
N LYS A 172 -14.50 -0.97 -25.39
CA LYS A 172 -14.46 0.20 -26.27
C LYS A 172 -14.64 -0.21 -27.74
N ARG A 173 -14.00 -1.31 -28.16
CA ARG A 173 -14.12 -1.84 -29.51
C ARG A 173 -15.54 -2.28 -29.82
N GLU A 174 -16.21 -2.96 -28.88
CA GLU A 174 -17.60 -3.41 -29.07
C GLU A 174 -18.59 -2.26 -29.21
N HIS A 175 -18.37 -1.13 -28.52
CA HIS A 175 -19.20 0.07 -28.67
C HIS A 175 -18.95 0.85 -29.98
N GLU A 176 -17.74 0.76 -30.56
CA GLU A 176 -17.38 1.45 -31.81
C GLU A 176 -17.80 0.69 -33.07
N THR A 177 -18.04 -0.62 -32.99
CA THR A 177 -18.68 -1.40 -34.05
C THR A 177 -20.17 -1.60 -33.74
N PRO A 178 -21.07 -0.69 -34.16
CA PRO A 178 -22.49 -1.00 -34.11
C PRO A 178 -22.72 -2.25 -34.96
N LYS A 179 -23.27 -3.30 -34.33
CA LYS A 179 -23.71 -4.53 -35.00
C LYS A 179 -24.51 -4.15 -36.24
N LYS A 180 -23.99 -4.50 -37.42
CA LYS A 180 -24.74 -4.45 -38.68
C LYS A 180 -25.86 -5.48 -38.68
#